data_AF-A0A7S2UKX3-F1
#
_entry.id   AF-A0A7S2UKX3-F1
#
_cell.length_a   1.000
_cell.length_b   1.000
_cell.length_c   1.000
_cell.angle_alpha   90.00
_cell.angle_beta   90.00
_cell.angle_gamma   90.00
#
_symmetry.space_group_name_H-M   'P 1'
#
loop_
_entity.id
_entity.type
_entity.pdbx_description
1 polymer ?
#
loop_
_entity_poly.entity_id
_entity_poly.type
_entity_poly.pdbx_seq_one_letter_code
_entity_poly.pdbx_strand_id
1 'polypeptide(L)'
;WMEQWDESVKFLSAELDSDADEAEACLADATGWKGWTMCSSPIMRKYMPEPEMPNLATLEDILSWLRDGPLSLREHPNVFREAILTYPKVYLSGSVGQNWKLALQTAPPEYKDPEDFQAKLLVDPSILQCTYDCSEEGCASECGNCWVSYAMKSQ
;
A
#
# COMPACT_ATOMS: atom_id res chain seq x y z
N TRP A 1 -4.09 12.10 20.61
CA TRP A 1 -4.36 11.85 19.19
C TRP A 1 -3.27 12.46 18.32
N MET A 2 -2.95 13.77 18.43
CA MET A 2 -1.77 14.33 17.74
C MET A 2 -0.46 13.63 18.13
N GLU A 3 -0.29 13.22 19.39
CA GLU A 3 0.88 12.45 19.83
C GLU A 3 1.03 11.11 19.08
N GLN A 4 -0.06 10.36 18.87
CA GLN A 4 -0.05 9.09 18.14
C GLN A 4 0.27 9.29 16.65
N TRP A 5 -0.18 10.40 16.08
CA TRP A 5 0.15 10.79 14.72
C TRP A 5 1.65 11.08 14.60
N ASP A 6 2.18 11.95 15.48
CA ASP A 6 3.60 12.32 15.48
C ASP A 6 4.51 11.11 15.74
N GLU A 7 4.10 10.18 16.59
CA GLU A 7 4.79 8.91 16.82
C GLU A 7 4.80 8.03 15.58
N SER A 8 3.66 7.91 14.89
CA SER A 8 3.53 7.15 13.64
C SER A 8 4.36 7.76 12.51
N VAL A 9 4.39 9.09 12.39
CA VAL A 9 5.22 9.80 11.40
C VAL A 9 6.70 9.59 11.70
N LYS A 10 7.12 9.74 12.96
CA LYS A 10 8.51 9.48 13.37
C LYS A 10 8.92 8.04 13.08
N PHE A 11 8.07 7.09 13.42
CA PHE A 11 8.30 5.68 13.12
C PHE A 11 8.44 5.46 11.61
N LEU A 12 7.48 5.88 10.79
CA LEU A 12 7.56 5.72 9.34
C LEU A 12 8.80 6.38 8.74
N SER A 13 9.14 7.59 9.18
CA SER A 13 10.32 8.32 8.68
C SER A 13 11.62 7.55 8.90
N ALA A 14 11.75 6.90 10.06
CA ALA A 14 12.91 6.05 10.37
C ALA A 14 12.90 4.75 9.55
N GLU A 15 11.74 4.12 9.39
CA GLU A 15 11.61 2.84 8.69
C GLU A 15 11.74 2.95 7.17
N LEU A 16 11.43 4.12 6.61
CA LEU A 16 11.48 4.41 5.17
C LEU A 16 12.71 5.24 4.76
N ASP A 17 13.55 5.65 5.70
CA ASP A 17 14.65 6.60 5.46
C ASP A 17 14.15 7.81 4.65
N SER A 18 13.11 8.45 5.18
CA SER A 18 12.45 9.63 4.60
C SER A 18 12.43 10.78 5.59
N ASP A 19 12.21 12.00 5.12
CA ASP A 19 11.91 13.11 6.03
C ASP A 19 10.49 12.98 6.63
N ALA A 20 10.23 13.81 7.64
CA ALA A 20 8.96 13.79 8.37
C ALA A 20 7.77 14.23 7.49
N ASP A 21 8.00 15.13 6.53
CA ASP A 21 6.94 15.66 5.66
C ASP A 21 6.51 14.59 4.65
N GLU A 22 7.47 13.85 4.07
CA GLU A 22 7.22 12.71 3.18
C GLU A 22 6.51 11.57 3.92
N ALA A 23 6.97 11.24 5.14
CA ALA A 23 6.33 10.24 5.99
C ALA A 23 4.90 10.63 6.38
N GLU A 24 4.66 11.90 6.71
CA GLU A 24 3.33 12.42 7.02
C GLU A 24 2.40 12.36 5.80
N ALA A 25 2.88 12.75 4.61
CA ALA A 25 2.12 12.66 3.37
C ALA A 25 1.75 11.22 3.02
N CYS A 26 2.69 10.29 3.20
CA CYS A 26 2.51 8.85 3.02
C CYS A 26 1.43 8.30 3.95
N LEU A 27 1.54 8.60 5.25
CA LEU A 27 0.58 8.19 6.27
C LEU A 27 -0.81 8.77 6.03
N ALA A 28 -0.87 10.04 5.59
CA ALA A 28 -2.13 10.70 5.25
C ALA A 28 -2.79 10.09 4.01
N ASP A 29 -2.03 9.66 3.00
CA ASP A 29 -2.58 8.94 1.86
C ASP A 29 -3.14 7.58 2.31
N ALA A 30 -2.34 6.82 3.07
CA ALA A 30 -2.72 5.48 3.54
C ALA A 30 -4.04 5.46 4.32
N THR A 31 -4.26 6.47 5.15
CA THR A 31 -5.42 6.56 6.04
C THR A 31 -6.61 7.31 5.41
N GLY A 32 -6.47 7.85 4.19
CA GLY A 32 -7.53 8.64 3.53
C GLY A 32 -7.61 10.10 3.98
N TRP A 33 -6.55 10.63 4.59
CA TRP A 33 -6.42 11.97 5.17
C TRP A 33 -5.75 12.99 4.23
N LYS A 34 -5.68 12.78 2.90
CA LYS A 34 -5.09 13.78 1.98
C LYS A 34 -5.67 15.19 2.13
N GLY A 35 -6.94 15.32 2.51
CA GLY A 35 -7.56 16.62 2.79
C GLY A 35 -7.05 17.29 4.07
N TRP A 36 -6.57 16.51 5.04
CA TRP A 36 -6.07 17.01 6.33
C TRP A 36 -4.74 17.71 6.23
N THR A 37 -3.79 17.15 5.48
CA THR A 37 -2.48 17.79 5.22
C THR A 37 -2.64 19.12 4.49
N MET A 38 -3.71 19.28 3.71
CA MET A 38 -4.06 20.55 3.05
C MET A 38 -4.81 21.55 3.95
N CYS A 39 -5.30 21.15 5.12
CA CYS A 39 -6.04 22.01 6.02
C CYS A 39 -5.13 22.75 7.01
N SER A 40 -4.77 23.98 6.65
CA SER A 40 -3.97 24.91 7.47
C SER A 40 -4.76 25.57 8.62
N SER A 41 -6.09 25.53 8.59
CA SER A 41 -6.95 26.18 9.60
C SER A 41 -7.58 25.18 10.58
N PRO A 42 -7.54 25.45 11.91
CA PRO A 42 -8.26 24.66 12.92
C PRO A 42 -9.77 24.56 12.67
N ILE A 43 -10.38 25.56 12.02
CA ILE A 43 -11.80 25.55 11.70
C ILE A 43 -12.12 24.54 10.59
N MET A 44 -11.27 24.42 9.58
CA MET A 44 -11.48 23.44 8.49
C MET A 44 -11.34 22.00 9.01
N ARG A 45 -10.38 21.78 9.91
CA ARG A 45 -10.17 20.48 10.58
C ARG A 45 -11.40 20.00 11.36
N LYS A 46 -12.21 20.91 11.91
CA LYS A 46 -13.44 20.59 12.67
C LYS A 46 -14.57 19.99 11.81
N TYR A 47 -14.59 20.25 10.50
CA TYR A 47 -15.66 19.82 9.60
C TYR A 47 -15.27 18.62 8.72
N MET A 48 -14.06 18.10 8.87
CA MET A 48 -13.68 16.88 8.17
C MET A 48 -14.14 15.65 8.94
N PRO A 49 -14.48 14.55 8.23
CA PRO A 49 -14.81 13.28 8.86
C PRO A 49 -13.76 12.89 9.90
N GLU A 50 -14.21 12.35 11.03
CA GLU A 50 -13.28 11.87 12.05
C GLU A 50 -12.40 10.79 11.43
N PRO A 51 -11.11 11.05 11.38
CA PRO A 51 -10.30 10.33 10.41
C PRO A 51 -9.70 9.08 11.08
N GLU A 52 -9.48 8.00 10.31
CA GLU A 52 -9.00 6.73 10.88
C GLU A 52 -7.57 6.93 11.40
N MET A 53 -7.42 6.92 12.72
CA MET A 53 -6.15 7.20 13.37
C MET A 53 -5.16 6.06 13.09
N PRO A 54 -3.94 6.37 12.61
CA PRO A 54 -2.92 5.37 12.50
C PRO A 54 -2.57 4.84 13.89
N ASN A 55 -2.54 3.52 14.01
CA ASN A 55 -2.10 2.84 15.22
C ASN A 55 -0.67 2.36 15.00
N LEU A 56 0.26 2.84 15.83
CA LEU A 56 1.68 2.49 15.73
C LEU A 56 1.90 0.97 15.75
N ALA A 57 1.23 0.23 16.63
CA ALA A 57 1.37 -1.22 16.69
C ALA A 57 0.88 -1.90 15.39
N THR A 58 -0.19 -1.37 14.78
CA THR A 58 -0.68 -1.85 13.50
C THR A 58 0.31 -1.55 12.38
N LEU A 59 0.95 -0.37 12.38
CA LEU A 59 2.00 -0.04 11.43
C LEU A 59 3.21 -0.96 11.58
N GLU A 60 3.67 -1.21 12.82
CA GLU A 60 4.75 -2.15 13.12
C GLU A 60 4.44 -3.56 12.58
N ASP A 61 3.23 -4.06 12.85
CA ASP A 61 2.77 -5.35 12.37
C ASP A 61 2.72 -5.42 10.84
N ILE A 62 2.24 -4.37 10.19
CA ILE A 62 2.19 -4.26 8.71
C ILE A 62 3.60 -4.27 8.13
N LEU A 63 4.51 -3.42 8.63
CA LEU A 63 5.87 -3.34 8.11
C LEU A 63 6.65 -4.64 8.36
N SER A 64 6.42 -5.27 9.51
CA SER A 64 6.95 -6.61 9.81
C SER A 64 6.43 -7.65 8.82
N TRP A 65 5.12 -7.66 8.54
CA TRP A 65 4.51 -8.56 7.56
C TRP A 65 5.05 -8.34 6.14
N LEU A 66 5.27 -7.10 5.72
CA LEU A 66 5.86 -6.79 4.42
C LEU A 66 7.30 -7.31 4.28
N ARG A 67 8.07 -7.22 5.37
CA ARG A 67 9.49 -7.66 5.40
C ARG A 67 9.63 -9.16 5.45
N ASP A 68 8.86 -9.80 6.31
CA ASP A 68 9.09 -11.19 6.74
C ASP A 68 7.98 -12.15 6.32
N GLY A 69 6.86 -11.60 5.84
CA GLY A 69 5.77 -12.37 5.32
C GLY A 69 6.02 -12.86 3.88
N PRO A 70 4.96 -13.25 3.17
CA PRO A 70 5.05 -13.86 1.85
C PRO A 70 5.72 -12.98 0.77
N LEU A 71 5.71 -11.66 0.94
CA LEU A 71 6.38 -10.73 0.02
C LEU A 71 7.90 -10.65 0.25
N SER A 72 8.38 -11.06 1.43
CA SER A 72 9.78 -11.11 1.85
C SER A 72 10.62 -9.89 1.42
N LEU A 73 10.09 -8.67 1.63
CA LEU A 73 10.74 -7.45 1.14
C LEU A 73 11.97 -7.04 1.96
N ARG A 74 12.32 -7.78 3.02
CA ARG A 74 13.51 -7.53 3.84
C ARG A 74 14.80 -7.45 3.01
N GLU A 75 14.93 -8.32 2.02
CA GLU A 75 16.12 -8.38 1.15
C GLU A 75 16.09 -7.34 0.02
N HIS A 76 14.97 -6.61 -0.11
CA HIS A 76 14.72 -5.63 -1.17
C HIS A 76 14.30 -4.27 -0.58
N PRO A 77 15.17 -3.61 0.23
CA PRO A 77 14.82 -2.39 0.95
C PRO A 77 14.41 -1.22 0.04
N ASN A 78 14.98 -1.14 -1.17
CA ASN A 78 14.59 -0.12 -2.15
C ASN A 78 13.16 -0.34 -2.65
N VAL A 79 12.79 -1.59 -2.95
CA VAL A 79 11.42 -1.93 -3.38
C VAL A 79 10.44 -1.71 -2.23
N PHE A 80 10.81 -2.12 -1.01
CA PHE A 80 10.01 -1.87 0.19
C PHE A 80 9.67 -0.39 0.34
N ARG A 81 10.69 0.47 0.28
CA ARG A 81 10.54 1.93 0.38
C ARG A 81 9.70 2.49 -0.76
N GLU A 82 10.06 2.18 -2.00
CA GLU A 82 9.38 2.69 -3.19
C GLU A 82 7.90 2.27 -3.24
N ALA A 83 7.61 1.01 -2.90
CA ALA A 83 6.27 0.47 -2.87
C ALA A 83 5.37 1.21 -1.87
N ILE A 84 5.88 1.45 -0.65
CA ILE A 84 5.14 2.15 0.41
C ILE A 84 4.93 3.62 0.03
N LEU A 85 5.96 4.31 -0.45
CA LEU A 85 5.86 5.73 -0.80
C LEU A 85 4.96 5.97 -2.02
N THR A 86 4.97 5.05 -2.99
CA THR A 86 4.18 5.19 -4.23
C THR A 86 2.74 4.72 -4.06
N TYR A 87 2.51 3.65 -3.29
CA TYR A 87 1.20 3.02 -3.10
C TYR A 87 0.83 2.87 -1.61
N PRO A 88 0.88 3.94 -0.81
CA PRO A 88 0.75 3.87 0.65
C PRO A 88 -0.56 3.23 1.11
N LYS A 89 -1.68 3.51 0.42
CA LYS A 89 -2.98 2.91 0.73
C LYS A 89 -3.00 1.39 0.60
N VAL A 90 -2.18 0.82 -0.26
CA VAL A 90 -2.14 -0.62 -0.51
C VAL A 90 -1.25 -1.30 0.52
N TYR A 91 -0.08 -0.72 0.76
CA TYR A 91 0.97 -1.31 1.59
C TYR A 91 0.82 -1.00 3.09
N LEU A 92 0.21 0.13 3.46
CA LEU A 92 0.03 0.54 4.86
C LEU A 92 -1.40 0.35 5.37
N SER A 93 -2.24 -0.38 4.63
CA SER A 93 -3.57 -0.75 5.10
C SER A 93 -3.51 -1.98 6.00
N GLY A 94 -4.38 -2.02 7.02
CA GLY A 94 -4.59 -3.22 7.83
C GLY A 94 -5.06 -4.45 7.04
N SER A 95 -5.45 -4.27 5.77
CA SER A 95 -5.85 -5.33 4.85
C SER A 95 -4.75 -5.80 3.89
N VAL A 96 -3.49 -5.36 4.02
CA VAL A 96 -2.39 -5.71 3.10
C VAL A 96 -2.26 -7.23 2.87
N GLY A 97 -2.39 -8.04 3.93
CA GLY A 97 -2.33 -9.50 3.82
C GLY A 97 -3.55 -10.11 3.13
N GLN A 98 -4.72 -9.47 3.20
CA GLN A 98 -5.90 -9.87 2.42
C GLN A 98 -5.75 -9.47 0.95
N ASN A 99 -5.25 -8.26 0.68
CA ASN A 99 -4.97 -7.78 -0.67
C ASN A 99 -3.98 -8.71 -1.38
N TRP A 100 -2.91 -9.14 -0.71
CA TRP A 100 -1.97 -10.13 -1.25
C TRP A 100 -2.66 -11.44 -1.63
N LYS A 101 -3.50 -12.00 -0.75
CA LYS A 101 -4.24 -13.24 -1.04
C LYS A 101 -5.16 -13.09 -2.24
N LEU A 102 -5.90 -11.99 -2.31
CA LEU A 102 -6.83 -11.71 -3.41
C LEU A 102 -6.06 -11.49 -4.72
N ALA A 103 -4.98 -10.73 -4.67
CA ALA A 103 -4.14 -10.47 -5.83
C ALA A 103 -3.53 -11.75 -6.39
N LEU A 104 -3.02 -12.63 -5.52
CA LEU A 104 -2.50 -13.93 -5.91
C LEU A 104 -3.60 -14.86 -6.47
N GLN A 105 -4.79 -14.86 -5.88
CA GLN A 105 -5.90 -15.71 -6.33
C GLN A 105 -6.42 -15.31 -7.71
N THR A 106 -6.44 -14.02 -7.99
CA THR A 106 -6.89 -13.42 -9.26
C THR A 106 -5.75 -13.25 -10.27
N ALA A 107 -4.53 -13.59 -9.89
CA ALA A 107 -3.40 -13.54 -10.80
C ALA A 107 -3.57 -14.52 -11.98
N PRO A 108 -3.10 -14.13 -13.18
CA PRO A 108 -2.95 -15.02 -14.32
C PRO A 108 -2.15 -16.28 -13.96
N PRO A 109 -2.33 -17.39 -14.69
CA PRO A 109 -1.65 -18.65 -14.40
C PRO A 109 -0.13 -18.53 -14.21
N GLU A 110 0.53 -17.64 -14.98
CA GLU A 110 1.97 -17.39 -14.92
C GLU A 110 2.47 -16.63 -13.68
N TYR A 111 1.58 -16.03 -12.89
CA TYR A 111 1.91 -15.31 -11.66
C TYR A 111 1.16 -15.87 -10.44
N LYS A 112 0.56 -17.05 -10.58
CA LYS A 112 -0.27 -17.67 -9.54
C LYS A 112 0.56 -18.39 -8.49
N ASP A 113 1.81 -18.71 -8.82
CA ASP A 113 2.80 -19.16 -7.85
C ASP A 113 3.30 -17.98 -7.01
N PRO A 114 3.44 -18.13 -5.67
CA PRO A 114 3.94 -17.07 -4.81
C PRO A 114 5.32 -16.51 -5.20
N GLU A 115 6.24 -17.36 -5.69
CA GLU A 115 7.59 -16.94 -6.07
C GLU A 115 7.54 -16.09 -7.35
N ASP A 116 6.74 -16.51 -8.34
CA ASP A 116 6.54 -15.76 -9.60
C ASP A 116 5.82 -14.41 -9.33
N PHE A 117 4.84 -14.41 -8.43
CA PHE A 117 4.15 -13.20 -7.99
C PHE A 117 5.14 -12.23 -7.33
N GLN A 118 5.98 -12.74 -6.42
CA GLN A 118 6.99 -11.94 -5.74
C GLN A 118 7.99 -11.37 -6.74
N ALA A 119 8.52 -12.19 -7.65
CA ALA A 119 9.43 -11.75 -8.70
C ALA A 119 8.80 -10.63 -9.54
N LYS A 120 7.50 -10.73 -9.84
CA LYS A 120 6.76 -9.67 -10.53
C LYS A 120 6.62 -8.41 -9.67
N LEU A 121 6.34 -8.54 -8.37
CA LEU A 121 6.19 -7.41 -7.44
C LEU A 121 7.49 -6.61 -7.30
N LEU A 122 8.64 -7.29 -7.32
CA LEU A 122 9.96 -6.64 -7.26
C LEU A 122 10.24 -5.77 -8.49
N VAL A 123 9.56 -6.03 -9.61
CA VAL A 123 9.65 -5.23 -10.84
C VAL A 123 8.54 -4.17 -10.88
N ASP A 124 7.35 -4.49 -10.40
CA ASP A 124 6.19 -3.61 -10.41
C ASP A 124 5.39 -3.73 -9.09
N PRO A 125 5.63 -2.83 -8.13
CA PRO A 125 4.94 -2.86 -6.85
C PRO A 125 3.43 -2.62 -6.93
N SER A 126 2.94 -2.13 -8.07
CA SER A 126 1.53 -1.81 -8.23
C SER A 126 0.64 -3.07 -8.34
N ILE A 127 1.21 -4.25 -8.63
CA ILE A 127 0.45 -5.49 -8.79
C ILE A 127 -0.34 -5.91 -7.55
N LEU A 128 0.03 -5.41 -6.36
CA LEU A 128 -0.71 -5.67 -5.13
C LEU A 128 -2.10 -5.01 -5.12
N GLN A 129 -2.35 -4.05 -6.02
CA GLN A 129 -3.67 -3.47 -6.31
C GLN A 129 -4.52 -4.36 -7.20
N CYS A 130 -3.92 -5.32 -7.90
CA CYS A 130 -4.61 -6.15 -8.87
C CYS A 130 -5.37 -7.26 -8.15
N THR A 131 -6.55 -6.96 -7.61
CA THR A 131 -7.39 -7.90 -6.85
C THR A 131 -8.55 -8.46 -7.67
N TYR A 132 -8.58 -8.21 -8.98
CA TYR A 132 -9.61 -8.67 -9.91
C TYR A 132 -9.01 -9.24 -11.19
N ASP A 133 -9.64 -10.29 -11.74
CA ASP A 133 -9.39 -10.79 -13.09
C ASP A 133 -10.61 -10.54 -13.97
N CYS A 134 -10.41 -9.81 -15.08
CA CYS A 134 -11.43 -9.45 -16.03
C CYS A 134 -11.32 -10.23 -17.37
N SER A 135 -10.50 -11.29 -17.40
CA SER A 135 -10.25 -12.13 -18.57
C SER A 135 -11.50 -12.86 -19.09
N GLU A 136 -12.42 -13.27 -18.21
CA GLU A 136 -13.63 -14.02 -18.57
C GLU A 136 -14.90 -13.16 -18.71
N GLU A 137 -15.02 -12.04 -17.97
CA GLU A 137 -16.27 -11.25 -17.91
C GLU A 137 -16.23 -9.92 -18.69
N GLY A 138 -15.07 -9.55 -19.25
CA GLY A 138 -14.84 -8.24 -19.88
C GLY A 138 -14.64 -7.11 -18.84
N CYS A 139 -14.03 -5.99 -19.24
CA CYS A 139 -13.69 -4.92 -18.29
C CYS A 139 -14.95 -4.22 -17.76
N ALA A 140 -15.35 -4.52 -16.53
CA ALA A 140 -16.20 -3.66 -15.73
C ALA A 140 -15.40 -2.43 -15.22
N SER A 141 -16.03 -1.55 -14.45
CA SER A 141 -15.48 -0.29 -13.91
C SER A 141 -14.18 -0.39 -13.08
N GLU A 142 -13.65 -1.59 -12.84
CA GLU A 142 -12.46 -1.91 -12.02
C GLU A 142 -11.16 -2.01 -12.85
N CYS A 143 -11.11 -1.44 -14.06
CA CYS A 143 -9.95 -1.54 -14.94
C CYS A 143 -8.61 -1.05 -14.33
N GLY A 144 -8.63 -0.27 -13.23
CA GLY A 144 -7.44 0.15 -12.47
C GLY A 144 -6.86 -0.93 -11.54
N ASN A 145 -7.64 -1.96 -11.22
CA ASN A 145 -7.31 -3.04 -10.29
C ASN A 145 -7.33 -4.43 -10.98
N CYS A 146 -7.30 -4.47 -12.31
CA CYS A 146 -7.38 -5.71 -13.09
C CYS A 146 -6.00 -6.16 -13.62
N TRP A 147 -5.78 -7.48 -13.63
CA TRP A 147 -4.57 -8.12 -14.19
C TRP A 147 -4.42 -8.00 -15.71
N VAL A 148 -5.47 -7.61 -16.46
CA VAL A 148 -5.41 -7.50 -17.92
C VAL A 148 -4.33 -6.52 -18.40
N SER A 149 -3.99 -5.51 -17.60
CA SER A 149 -2.87 -4.58 -17.84
C SER A 149 -1.49 -5.27 -17.91
N TYR A 150 -1.39 -6.49 -17.37
CA TYR A 150 -0.18 -7.30 -17.30
C TYR A 150 -0.17 -8.46 -18.29
N ALA A 151 -1.34 -9.03 -18.59
CA ALA A 151 -1.49 -10.13 -19.55
C ALA A 151 -1.15 -9.75 -21.00
N MET A 152 -1.26 -8.46 -21.37
CA MET A 152 -0.97 -7.99 -22.74
C MET A 152 0.52 -7.66 -23.02
N LYS A 153 1.42 -7.74 -22.03
CA LYS A 153 2.85 -7.41 -22.21
C LYS A 153 3.72 -8.62 -22.59
N SER A 154 3.12 -9.76 -22.87
CA SER A 154 3.80 -11.02 -23.21
C SER A 154 4.02 -11.25 -24.72
N GLN A 155 4.06 -10.18 -25.54
CA GLN A 155 4.34 -10.25 -26.98
C GLN A 155 5.65 -9.54 -27.35
#